data_AF-A0A521UIH9-F1
#
_entry.id   AF-A0A521UIH9-F1
#
_cell.length_a   1.000
_cell.length_b   1.000
_cell.length_c   1.000
_cell.angle_alpha   90.00
_cell.angle_beta   90.00
_cell.angle_gamma   90.00
#
_symmetry.space_group_name_H-M   'P 1'
#
loop_
_entity.id
_entity.type
_entity.pdbx_description
1 polymer ?
#
loop_
_entity_poly.entity_id
_entity_poly.type
_entity_poly.pdbx_seq_one_letter_code
_entity_poly.pdbx_strand_id
1 'polypeptide(L)'
;MTDVTTVRRDDLAAGPKDKAIQAIKAGQKEEAIRQIEAMIQEWHSLHDRLVETSNIFASFIAERLGEEAVGDAWHAVAHGPYKEAFRNLLKLSPVDITNFVCSAMRAHHCQFHVEEDPEKFVVILDFCGSGGMLQKTGKAEGRRTRAPYVWSDGQVGVSYYCVHESAFVALARELGYSTLDIKYCSQFSDSGTPTDEAPCRFIVYKQNH
;
A
#
# COMPACT_ATOMS: atom_id res chain seq x y z
N MET A 1 -28.80 -40.06 23.98
CA MET A 1 -27.66 -39.24 23.50
C MET A 1 -27.74 -39.24 21.99
N THR A 2 -28.07 -38.11 21.38
CA THR A 2 -28.09 -37.97 19.92
C THR A 2 -26.65 -37.97 19.43
N ASP A 3 -26.28 -38.99 18.68
CA ASP A 3 -24.97 -39.13 18.05
C ASP A 3 -24.84 -38.02 16.99
N VAL A 4 -24.00 -37.03 17.26
CA VAL A 4 -23.76 -35.92 16.32
C VAL A 4 -22.67 -36.38 15.37
N THR A 5 -23.07 -36.86 14.19
CA THR A 5 -22.13 -37.20 13.13
C THR A 5 -21.44 -35.94 12.64
N THR A 6 -20.12 -35.86 12.85
CA THR A 6 -19.31 -34.73 12.38
C THR A 6 -19.03 -34.89 10.89
N VAL A 7 -19.33 -33.86 10.09
CA VAL A 7 -19.05 -33.83 8.64
C VAL A 7 -17.86 -32.92 8.36
N ARG A 8 -16.85 -33.44 7.67
CA ARG A 8 -15.69 -32.67 7.18
C ARG A 8 -16.08 -31.85 5.95
N ARG A 9 -15.81 -30.54 5.98
CA ARG A 9 -16.20 -29.55 4.95
C ARG A 9 -15.00 -29.01 4.17
N ASP A 10 -14.31 -29.89 3.43
CA ASP A 10 -13.16 -29.50 2.61
C ASP A 10 -13.53 -28.51 1.49
N ASP A 11 -14.82 -28.44 1.11
CA ASP A 11 -15.36 -27.45 0.17
C ASP A 11 -15.24 -25.99 0.67
N LEU A 12 -15.22 -25.80 2.00
CA LEU A 12 -15.01 -24.51 2.64
C LEU A 12 -13.52 -24.17 2.78
N ALA A 13 -12.65 -25.18 2.79
CA ALA A 13 -11.20 -24.99 2.86
C ALA A 13 -10.59 -24.64 1.48
N ALA A 14 -11.24 -25.05 0.39
CA ALA A 14 -10.82 -24.71 -0.97
C ALA A 14 -11.09 -23.23 -1.26
N GLY A 15 -10.03 -22.42 -1.34
CA GLY A 15 -10.10 -21.02 -1.74
C GLY A 15 -10.34 -20.83 -3.24
N PRO A 16 -10.60 -19.59 -3.68
CA PRO A 16 -10.89 -19.29 -5.08
C PRO A 16 -9.78 -19.72 -6.05
N LYS A 17 -8.51 -19.62 -5.65
CA LYS A 17 -7.37 -20.10 -6.45
C LYS A 17 -7.52 -21.59 -6.82
N ASP A 18 -7.82 -22.45 -5.85
CA ASP A 18 -7.91 -23.90 -6.10
C ASP A 18 -9.14 -24.23 -6.94
N LYS A 19 -10.26 -23.54 -6.67
CA LYS A 19 -11.49 -23.64 -7.47
C LYS A 19 -11.28 -23.19 -8.92
N ALA A 20 -10.53 -22.11 -9.14
CA ALA A 20 -10.16 -21.63 -10.48
C ALA A 20 -9.32 -22.67 -11.23
N ILE A 21 -8.32 -23.27 -10.58
CA ILE A 21 -7.48 -24.31 -11.20
C ILE A 21 -8.33 -25.54 -11.58
N GLN A 22 -9.26 -25.94 -10.72
CA GLN A 22 -10.18 -27.05 -11.02
C GLN A 22 -11.09 -26.73 -12.21
N ALA A 23 -11.68 -25.53 -12.24
CA ALA A 23 -12.51 -25.07 -13.34
C ALA A 23 -11.74 -25.05 -14.68
N ILE A 24 -10.49 -24.58 -14.68
CA ILE A 24 -9.62 -24.62 -15.88
C ILE A 24 -9.42 -26.06 -16.36
N LYS A 25 -9.07 -26.98 -15.45
CA LYS A 25 -8.87 -28.40 -15.78
C LYS A 25 -10.14 -29.07 -16.32
N ALA A 26 -11.31 -28.62 -15.87
CA ALA A 26 -12.62 -29.09 -16.31
C ALA A 26 -13.15 -28.39 -17.57
N GLY A 27 -12.41 -27.42 -18.15
CA GLY A 27 -12.87 -26.64 -19.30
C GLY A 27 -13.99 -25.64 -18.99
N GLN A 28 -14.20 -25.30 -17.71
CA GLN A 28 -15.24 -24.39 -17.23
C GLN A 28 -14.72 -22.96 -17.17
N LYS A 29 -14.66 -22.30 -18.34
CA LYS A 29 -14.06 -20.96 -18.49
C LYS A 29 -14.71 -19.91 -17.59
N GLU A 30 -16.03 -19.81 -17.60
CA GLU A 30 -16.77 -18.78 -16.87
C GLU A 30 -16.60 -18.93 -15.36
N GLU A 31 -16.57 -20.17 -14.88
CA GLU A 31 -16.29 -20.46 -13.48
C GLU A 31 -14.86 -20.10 -13.09
N ALA A 32 -13.88 -20.39 -13.95
CA ALA A 32 -12.49 -20.01 -13.70
C ALA A 32 -12.33 -18.48 -13.56
N ILE A 33 -12.98 -17.71 -14.44
CA ILE A 33 -12.98 -16.24 -14.38
C ILE A 33 -13.61 -15.76 -13.06
N ARG A 34 -14.78 -16.28 -12.70
CA ARG A 34 -15.48 -15.94 -11.46
C ARG A 34 -14.61 -16.15 -10.22
N GLN A 35 -13.86 -17.26 -10.18
CA GLN A 35 -12.98 -17.58 -9.06
C GLN A 35 -11.71 -16.72 -9.01
N ILE A 36 -11.19 -16.30 -10.17
CA ILE A 36 -10.07 -15.34 -10.23
C ILE A 36 -10.51 -13.98 -9.67
N GLU A 37 -11.71 -13.52 -10.02
CA GLU A 37 -12.27 -12.28 -9.48
C GLU A 37 -12.52 -12.38 -7.97
N ALA A 38 -13.06 -13.52 -7.51
CA ALA A 38 -13.29 -13.77 -6.08
C ALA A 38 -11.99 -13.74 -5.26
N MET A 39 -10.87 -14.21 -5.82
CA MET A 39 -9.56 -14.15 -5.16
C MET A 39 -9.16 -12.71 -4.79
N ILE A 40 -9.42 -11.75 -5.69
CA ILE A 40 -9.12 -10.34 -5.44
C ILE A 40 -10.04 -9.78 -4.35
N GLN A 41 -11.33 -10.15 -4.36
CA GLN A 41 -12.31 -9.68 -3.37
C GLN A 41 -12.02 -10.19 -1.96
N GLU A 42 -11.60 -11.46 -1.82
CA GLU A 42 -11.21 -12.02 -0.52
C GLU A 42 -10.01 -11.27 0.09
N TRP A 43 -9.04 -10.91 -0.74
CA TRP A 43 -7.89 -10.12 -0.31
C TRP A 43 -8.27 -8.67 0.05
N HIS A 44 -9.10 -8.02 -0.75
CA HIS A 44 -9.43 -6.60 -0.61
C HIS A 44 -9.95 -6.25 0.79
N SER A 45 -10.86 -7.07 1.33
CA SER A 45 -11.42 -6.81 2.67
C SER A 45 -10.38 -6.94 3.79
N LEU A 46 -9.39 -7.83 3.64
CA LEU A 46 -8.30 -7.99 4.60
C LEU A 46 -7.27 -6.86 4.46
N HIS A 47 -6.95 -6.49 3.23
CA HIS A 47 -6.11 -5.34 2.91
C HIS A 47 -6.64 -4.06 3.56
N ASP A 48 -7.91 -3.71 3.34
CA ASP A 48 -8.49 -2.47 3.84
C ASP A 48 -8.51 -2.42 5.37
N ARG A 49 -8.79 -3.57 6.01
CA ARG A 49 -8.70 -3.70 7.46
C ARG A 49 -7.28 -3.52 7.95
N LEU A 50 -6.27 -4.02 7.25
CA LEU A 50 -4.87 -3.84 7.63
C LEU A 50 -4.44 -2.38 7.49
N VAL A 51 -4.85 -1.70 6.42
CA VAL A 51 -4.62 -0.26 6.22
C VAL A 51 -5.24 0.55 7.36
N GLU A 52 -6.51 0.31 7.66
CA GLU A 52 -7.22 0.99 8.75
C GLU A 52 -6.61 0.70 10.12
N THR A 53 -6.28 -0.57 10.40
CA THR A 53 -5.65 -0.97 11.67
C THR A 53 -4.29 -0.30 11.84
N SER A 54 -3.51 -0.23 10.77
CA SER A 54 -2.21 0.45 10.78
C SER A 54 -2.36 1.95 11.07
N ASN A 55 -3.37 2.60 10.46
CA ASN A 55 -3.69 3.99 10.75
C ASN A 55 -4.10 4.21 12.21
N ILE A 56 -4.90 3.31 12.78
CA ILE A 56 -5.34 3.35 14.19
C ILE A 56 -4.14 3.18 15.12
N PHE A 57 -3.25 2.21 14.87
CA PHE A 57 -2.04 2.03 15.68
C PHE A 57 -1.13 3.25 15.64
N ALA A 58 -0.89 3.82 14.46
CA ALA A 58 -0.09 5.02 14.32
C ALA A 58 -0.73 6.22 15.07
N SER A 59 -2.06 6.33 15.03
CA SER A 59 -2.80 7.38 15.75
C SER A 59 -2.74 7.19 17.27
N PHE A 60 -2.89 5.96 17.74
CA PHE A 60 -2.73 5.63 19.16
C PHE A 60 -1.32 5.98 19.65
N ILE A 61 -0.28 5.71 18.84
CA ILE A 61 1.10 6.10 19.15
C ILE A 61 1.21 7.63 19.23
N ALA A 62 0.68 8.36 18.25
CA ALA A 62 0.69 9.82 18.25
C ALA A 62 0.02 10.42 19.51
N GLU A 63 -1.13 9.88 19.90
CA GLU A 63 -1.91 10.35 21.05
C GLU A 63 -1.22 10.06 22.39
N ARG A 64 -0.52 8.93 22.51
CA ARG A 64 0.06 8.48 23.77
C ARG A 64 1.51 8.89 23.96
N LEU A 65 2.27 8.97 22.87
CA LEU A 65 3.73 9.12 22.88
C LEU A 65 4.20 10.34 22.07
N GLY A 66 3.29 11.02 21.36
CA GLY A 66 3.61 12.14 20.48
C GLY A 66 3.90 11.72 19.04
N GLU A 67 3.87 12.68 18.11
CA GLU A 67 3.99 12.40 16.67
C GLU A 67 5.37 11.87 16.28
N GLU A 68 6.46 12.27 16.95
CA GLU A 68 7.80 11.73 16.69
C GLU A 68 7.87 10.20 16.87
N ALA A 69 7.13 9.67 17.85
CA ALA A 69 7.06 8.21 18.06
C ALA A 69 6.38 7.48 16.89
N VAL A 70 5.56 8.16 16.09
CA VAL A 70 5.00 7.61 14.85
C VAL A 70 6.10 7.41 13.81
N GLY A 71 6.99 8.40 13.66
CA GLY A 71 8.18 8.31 12.83
C GLY A 71 9.07 7.13 13.24
N ASP A 72 9.36 7.01 14.53
CA ASP A 72 10.15 5.90 15.09
C ASP A 72 9.52 4.53 14.81
N ALA A 73 8.19 4.42 14.97
CA ALA A 73 7.46 3.18 14.72
C ALA A 73 7.55 2.77 13.23
N TRP A 74 7.32 3.69 12.30
CA TRP A 74 7.43 3.39 10.87
C TRP A 74 8.87 3.13 10.44
N HIS A 75 9.83 3.82 11.03
CA HIS A 75 11.24 3.53 10.83
C HIS A 75 11.58 2.09 11.26
N ALA A 76 11.08 1.63 12.40
CA ALA A 76 11.25 0.25 12.87
C ALA A 76 10.57 -0.76 11.93
N VAL A 77 9.38 -0.46 11.41
CA VAL A 77 8.71 -1.30 10.41
C VAL A 77 9.55 -1.41 9.13
N ALA A 78 10.05 -0.30 8.60
CA ALA A 78 10.93 -0.30 7.43
C ALA A 78 12.19 -1.14 7.68
N HIS A 79 12.84 -0.95 8.82
CA HIS A 79 14.10 -1.60 9.16
C HIS A 79 14.00 -3.08 9.55
N GLY A 80 12.82 -3.53 9.98
CA GLY A 80 12.60 -4.92 10.35
C GLY A 80 12.40 -5.81 9.11
N PRO A 81 11.16 -6.15 8.74
CA PRO A 81 10.87 -7.09 7.66
C PRO A 81 11.33 -6.65 6.26
N TYR A 82 11.45 -5.34 5.99
CA TYR A 82 11.68 -4.85 4.63
C TYR A 82 13.16 -4.63 4.28
N LYS A 83 14.06 -4.53 5.26
CA LYS A 83 15.48 -4.22 5.00
C LYS A 83 16.14 -5.16 4.01
N GLU A 84 15.94 -6.48 4.16
CA GLU A 84 16.50 -7.46 3.21
C GLU A 84 15.84 -7.38 1.82
N ALA A 85 14.53 -7.13 1.76
CA ALA A 85 13.82 -6.94 0.50
C ALA A 85 14.36 -5.70 -0.24
N PHE A 86 14.58 -4.59 0.47
CA PHE A 86 15.11 -3.36 -0.10
C PHE A 86 16.58 -3.47 -0.53
N ARG A 87 17.40 -4.30 0.13
CA ARG A 87 18.76 -4.61 -0.37
C ARG A 87 18.76 -5.27 -1.74
N ASN A 88 17.72 -6.03 -2.07
CA ASN A 88 17.61 -6.62 -3.40
C ASN A 88 17.24 -5.58 -4.48
N LEU A 89 16.65 -4.44 -4.11
CA LEU A 89 16.36 -3.35 -5.05
C LEU A 89 17.64 -2.73 -5.63
N LEU A 90 18.77 -2.78 -4.91
CA LEU A 90 20.07 -2.28 -5.38
C LEU A 90 20.57 -2.97 -6.67
N LYS A 91 20.00 -4.13 -7.00
CA LYS A 91 20.39 -4.95 -8.16
C LYS A 91 19.47 -4.73 -9.36
N LEU A 92 18.40 -3.96 -9.19
CA LEU A 92 17.34 -3.80 -10.17
C LEU A 92 17.58 -2.59 -11.07
N SER A 93 17.15 -2.69 -12.33
CA SER A 93 17.12 -1.54 -13.22
C SER A 93 16.01 -0.56 -12.80
N PRO A 94 16.05 0.71 -13.23
CA PRO A 94 14.95 1.65 -13.00
C PRO A 94 13.58 1.11 -13.47
N VAL A 95 13.54 0.38 -14.59
CA VAL A 95 12.30 -0.27 -15.08
C VAL A 95 11.82 -1.35 -14.12
N ASP A 96 12.71 -2.17 -13.58
CA ASP A 96 12.35 -3.22 -12.63
C ASP A 96 11.82 -2.63 -11.32
N ILE A 97 12.37 -1.49 -10.88
CA ILE A 97 11.91 -0.80 -9.68
C ILE A 97 10.55 -0.15 -9.92
N THR A 98 10.34 0.46 -11.09
CA THR A 98 9.02 0.93 -11.52
C THR A 98 8.01 -0.22 -11.53
N ASN A 99 8.37 -1.40 -12.05
CA ASN A 99 7.52 -2.59 -12.02
C ASN A 99 7.20 -3.06 -10.59
N PHE A 100 8.17 -3.00 -9.68
CA PHE A 100 7.98 -3.28 -8.27
C PHE A 100 6.97 -2.31 -7.63
N VAL A 101 7.13 -1.00 -7.86
CA VAL A 101 6.19 0.03 -7.39
C VAL A 101 4.79 -0.21 -7.95
N CYS A 102 4.66 -0.43 -9.26
CA CYS A 102 3.38 -0.76 -9.90
C CYS A 102 2.75 -2.03 -9.30
N SER A 103 3.54 -3.03 -8.93
CA SER A 103 3.04 -4.22 -8.25
C SER A 103 2.50 -3.91 -6.85
N ALA A 104 3.20 -3.08 -6.08
CA ALA A 104 2.71 -2.61 -4.78
C ALA A 104 1.41 -1.81 -4.93
N MET A 105 1.32 -0.93 -5.93
CA MET A 105 0.12 -0.12 -6.19
C MET A 105 -1.09 -0.98 -6.59
N ARG A 106 -0.89 -2.03 -7.39
CA ARG A 106 -1.96 -3.02 -7.67
C ARG A 106 -2.39 -3.77 -6.41
N ALA A 107 -1.45 -4.14 -5.54
CA ALA A 107 -1.75 -4.83 -4.28
C ALA A 107 -2.52 -3.93 -3.29
N HIS A 108 -2.36 -2.61 -3.42
CA HIS A 108 -3.13 -1.57 -2.72
C HIS A 108 -4.42 -1.17 -3.43
N HIS A 109 -4.82 -1.87 -4.50
CA HIS A 109 -6.03 -1.57 -5.28
C HIS A 109 -6.08 -0.12 -5.82
N CYS A 110 -4.91 0.49 -6.07
CA CYS A 110 -4.84 1.82 -6.67
C CYS A 110 -5.25 1.79 -8.14
N GLN A 111 -5.85 2.88 -8.60
CA GLN A 111 -5.93 3.23 -10.03
C GLN A 111 -4.78 4.17 -10.34
N PHE A 112 -4.01 3.86 -11.38
CA PHE A 112 -2.82 4.63 -11.71
C PHE A 112 -2.44 4.46 -13.17
N HIS A 113 -1.62 5.40 -13.65
CA HIS A 113 -0.88 5.31 -14.90
C HIS A 113 0.61 5.60 -14.66
N VAL A 114 1.42 5.32 -15.67
CA VAL A 114 2.87 5.55 -15.64
C VAL A 114 3.25 6.46 -16.79
N GLU A 115 3.94 7.54 -16.47
CA GLU A 115 4.60 8.41 -17.45
C GLU A 115 6.10 8.12 -17.45
N GLU A 116 6.74 8.22 -18.62
CA GLU A 116 8.18 8.06 -18.78
C GLU A 116 8.73 9.22 -19.61
N ASP A 117 9.82 9.81 -19.14
CA ASP A 117 10.64 10.77 -19.87
C ASP A 117 12.11 10.29 -19.90
N PRO A 118 13.05 11.00 -20.56
CA PRO A 118 14.46 10.59 -20.59
C PRO A 118 15.15 10.47 -19.21
N GLU A 119 14.62 11.12 -18.17
CA GLU A 119 15.22 11.19 -16.84
C GLU A 119 14.59 10.21 -15.84
N LYS A 120 13.29 9.91 -15.96
CA LYS A 120 12.55 9.17 -14.92
C LYS A 120 11.28 8.48 -15.41
N PHE A 121 10.77 7.59 -14.56
CA PHE A 121 9.42 7.07 -14.57
C PHE A 121 8.62 7.73 -13.45
N VAL A 122 7.35 8.04 -13.70
CA VAL A 122 6.44 8.60 -12.71
C VAL A 122 5.18 7.76 -12.65
N VAL A 123 4.95 7.08 -11.53
CA VAL A 123 3.69 6.36 -11.25
C VAL A 123 2.75 7.36 -10.59
N ILE A 124 1.67 7.72 -11.28
CA ILE A 124 0.70 8.73 -10.85
C ILE A 124 -0.56 8.01 -10.39
N LEU A 125 -0.94 8.20 -9.12
CA LEU A 125 -2.11 7.55 -8.55
C LEU A 125 -3.36 8.35 -8.86
N ASP A 126 -4.10 8.01 -9.91
CA ASP A 126 -5.43 8.59 -10.19
C ASP A 126 -6.39 8.39 -9.01
N PHE A 127 -6.25 7.25 -8.32
CA PHE A 127 -6.90 6.97 -7.05
C PHE A 127 -6.03 6.06 -6.18
N CYS A 128 -5.71 6.51 -4.97
CA CYS A 128 -5.01 5.71 -3.96
C CYS A 128 -6.00 4.84 -3.18
N GLY A 129 -5.94 3.52 -3.38
CA GLY A 129 -6.81 2.53 -2.72
C GLY A 129 -6.49 2.27 -1.25
N SER A 130 -5.45 2.92 -0.69
CA SER A 130 -5.07 2.80 0.72
C SER A 130 -5.25 4.13 1.47
N GLY A 131 -4.25 5.00 1.48
CA GLY A 131 -4.29 6.30 2.13
C GLY A 131 -5.41 7.21 1.61
N GLY A 132 -5.56 7.30 0.28
CA GLY A 132 -6.66 8.03 -0.35
C GLY A 132 -8.03 7.47 0.03
N MET A 133 -8.16 6.15 0.20
CA MET A 133 -9.39 5.54 0.67
C MET A 133 -9.70 5.88 2.13
N LEU A 134 -8.69 5.95 3.01
CA LEU A 134 -8.88 6.44 4.37
C LEU A 134 -9.38 7.90 4.38
N GLN A 135 -8.83 8.76 3.52
CA GLN A 135 -9.28 10.15 3.39
C GLN A 135 -10.73 10.20 2.89
N LYS A 136 -11.03 9.52 1.78
CA LYS A 136 -12.37 9.49 1.16
C LYS A 136 -13.46 8.97 2.09
N THR A 137 -13.13 8.09 3.03
CA THR A 137 -14.09 7.55 4.02
C THR A 137 -14.10 8.29 5.36
N GLY A 138 -13.37 9.41 5.49
CA GLY A 138 -13.25 10.17 6.74
C GLY A 138 -12.42 9.46 7.82
N LYS A 139 -11.85 8.29 7.53
CA LYS A 139 -11.03 7.52 8.49
C LYS A 139 -9.66 8.14 8.73
N ALA A 140 -9.22 9.08 7.91
CA ALA A 140 -8.00 9.87 8.15
C ALA A 140 -8.23 11.13 9.01
N GLU A 141 -9.49 11.50 9.29
CA GLU A 141 -9.80 12.72 10.06
C GLU A 141 -9.15 12.69 11.45
N GLY A 142 -8.43 13.77 11.79
CA GLY A 142 -7.70 13.90 13.06
C GLY A 142 -6.46 13.01 13.20
N ARG A 143 -6.12 12.22 12.17
CA ARG A 143 -5.02 11.22 12.16
C ARG A 143 -3.91 11.60 11.18
N ARG A 144 -3.52 12.88 11.21
CA ARG A 144 -2.59 13.50 10.27
C ARG A 144 -1.50 14.27 11.01
N THR A 145 -0.33 14.41 10.37
CA THR A 145 0.78 15.19 10.90
C THR A 145 0.36 16.64 11.17
N ARG A 146 0.68 17.16 12.36
CA ARG A 146 0.36 18.56 12.74
C ARG A 146 1.51 19.53 12.45
N ALA A 147 2.70 19.02 12.19
CA ALA A 147 3.91 19.78 11.90
C ALA A 147 4.70 19.13 10.74
N PRO A 148 5.59 19.88 10.08
CA PRO A 148 6.40 19.39 8.98
C PRO A 148 7.59 18.58 9.52
N TYR A 149 7.39 17.28 9.76
CA TYR A 149 8.45 16.40 10.26
C TYR A 149 9.35 15.89 9.14
N VAL A 150 10.61 15.55 9.48
CA VAL A 150 11.53 14.93 8.52
C VAL A 150 10.98 13.59 8.02
N TRP A 151 10.39 12.79 8.90
CA TRP A 151 9.76 11.51 8.56
C TRP A 151 8.43 11.65 7.81
N SER A 152 7.95 12.87 7.56
CA SER A 152 6.81 13.17 6.68
C SER A 152 7.22 14.01 5.45
N ASP A 153 8.50 13.96 5.06
CA ASP A 153 9.07 14.75 3.95
C ASP A 153 8.83 16.27 4.11
N GLY A 154 8.81 16.75 5.35
CA GLY A 154 8.55 18.16 5.67
C GLY A 154 7.11 18.60 5.40
N GLN A 155 6.16 17.67 5.24
CA GLN A 155 4.76 17.97 4.96
C GLN A 155 3.88 17.91 6.21
N VAL A 156 2.94 18.84 6.29
CA VAL A 156 1.85 18.89 7.28
C VAL A 156 0.60 18.24 6.67
N GLY A 157 -0.24 17.59 7.48
CA GLY A 157 -1.51 17.03 7.02
C GLY A 157 -1.39 15.66 6.34
N VAL A 158 -0.22 15.02 6.42
CA VAL A 158 0.00 13.66 5.91
C VAL A 158 -0.64 12.68 6.88
N SER A 159 -1.48 11.76 6.37
CA SER A 159 -2.05 10.69 7.22
C SER A 159 -0.93 9.90 7.92
N TYR A 160 -1.10 9.60 9.20
CA TYR A 160 -0.14 8.77 9.93
C TYR A 160 0.04 7.37 9.34
N TYR A 161 -0.91 6.89 8.53
CA TYR A 161 -0.68 5.72 7.70
C TYR A 161 0.29 6.00 6.55
N CYS A 162 0.08 7.09 5.80
CA CYS A 162 0.82 7.40 4.58
C CYS A 162 2.32 7.66 4.81
N VAL A 163 2.72 8.11 6.00
CA VAL A 163 4.15 8.38 6.29
C VAL A 163 5.04 7.13 6.24
N HIS A 164 4.47 5.92 6.21
CA HIS A 164 5.25 4.70 5.97
C HIS A 164 5.98 4.74 4.60
N GLU A 165 5.42 5.45 3.63
CA GLU A 165 6.02 5.66 2.31
C GLU A 165 7.34 6.42 2.43
N SER A 166 7.35 7.52 3.20
CA SER A 166 8.55 8.28 3.50
C SER A 166 9.59 7.45 4.26
N ALA A 167 9.17 6.59 5.19
CA ALA A 167 10.07 5.69 5.91
C ALA A 167 10.73 4.65 4.98
N PHE A 168 9.99 4.12 3.99
CA PHE A 168 10.55 3.21 2.99
C PHE A 168 11.52 3.91 2.04
N VAL A 169 11.23 5.15 1.62
CA VAL A 169 12.16 5.96 0.82
C VAL A 169 13.43 6.27 1.62
N ALA A 170 13.29 6.64 2.90
CA ALA A 170 14.42 6.89 3.78
C ALA A 170 15.31 5.64 3.92
N LEU A 171 14.73 4.46 4.18
CA LEU A 171 15.46 3.19 4.20
C LEU A 171 16.18 2.94 2.87
N ALA A 172 15.52 3.19 1.74
CA ALA A 172 16.12 2.97 0.44
C ALA A 172 17.36 3.88 0.25
N ARG A 173 17.24 5.17 0.60
CA ARG A 173 18.34 6.15 0.57
C ARG A 173 19.49 5.73 1.49
N GLU A 174 19.21 5.28 2.70
CA GLU A 174 20.22 4.78 3.66
C GLU A 174 20.99 3.56 3.11
N LEU A 175 20.32 2.72 2.33
CA LEU A 175 20.94 1.58 1.66
C LEU A 175 21.69 1.97 0.37
N GLY A 176 21.72 3.25 0.01
CA GLY A 176 22.42 3.78 -1.16
C GLY A 176 21.55 3.92 -2.42
N TYR A 177 20.23 3.80 -2.29
CA TYR A 177 19.29 3.94 -3.40
C TYR A 177 18.63 5.32 -3.36
N SER A 178 19.17 6.28 -4.12
CA SER A 178 18.60 7.64 -4.21
C SER A 178 17.61 7.81 -5.36
N THR A 179 17.38 6.80 -6.22
CA THR A 179 16.53 7.00 -7.40
C THR A 179 15.04 6.83 -7.17
N LEU A 180 14.57 6.54 -5.95
CA LEU A 180 13.14 6.57 -5.63
C LEU A 180 12.81 7.77 -4.76
N ASP A 181 11.81 8.52 -5.18
CA ASP A 181 11.20 9.60 -4.42
C ASP A 181 9.67 9.46 -4.43
N ILE A 182 9.03 10.11 -3.46
CA ILE A 182 7.57 10.10 -3.34
C ILE A 182 7.09 11.54 -3.15
N LYS A 183 5.99 11.88 -3.79
CA LYS A 183 5.25 13.12 -3.55
C LYS A 183 3.86 12.77 -3.06
N TYR A 184 3.68 12.93 -1.75
CA TYR A 184 2.37 12.81 -1.11
C TYR A 184 1.43 13.94 -1.55
N CYS A 185 0.13 13.64 -1.52
CA CYS A 185 -0.98 14.56 -1.75
C CYS A 185 -2.20 14.12 -0.94
N SER A 186 -3.01 15.08 -0.49
CA SER A 186 -4.35 14.80 0.03
C SER A 186 -5.36 14.74 -1.11
N GLN A 187 -5.58 13.57 -1.70
CA GLN A 187 -6.55 13.39 -2.80
C GLN A 187 -7.99 13.71 -2.39
N PHE A 188 -8.31 13.56 -1.10
CA PHE A 188 -9.62 13.89 -0.54
C PHE A 188 -9.47 14.71 0.74
N SER A 189 -10.41 15.62 0.94
CA SER A 189 -10.63 16.29 2.23
C SER A 189 -11.10 15.28 3.28
N ASP A 190 -11.12 15.69 4.55
CA ASP A 190 -11.65 14.85 5.64
C ASP A 190 -13.15 14.54 5.50
N SER A 191 -13.90 15.37 4.75
CA SER A 191 -15.29 15.09 4.37
C SER A 191 -15.43 14.13 3.18
N GLY A 192 -14.32 13.62 2.66
CA GLY A 192 -14.27 12.71 1.52
C GLY A 192 -14.47 13.37 0.15
N THR A 193 -14.40 14.69 0.07
CA THR A 193 -14.53 15.44 -1.18
C THR A 193 -13.18 15.45 -1.91
N PRO A 194 -13.13 15.21 -3.23
CA PRO A 194 -11.89 15.37 -4.00
C PRO A 194 -11.29 16.77 -3.81
N THR A 195 -9.96 16.85 -3.72
CA THR A 195 -9.24 18.12 -3.70
C THR A 195 -8.73 18.48 -5.10
N ASP A 196 -8.29 19.73 -5.27
CA ASP A 196 -7.60 20.20 -6.48
C ASP A 196 -6.08 19.93 -6.44
N GLU A 197 -5.59 19.19 -5.43
CA GLU A 197 -4.17 18.86 -5.33
C GLU A 197 -3.75 17.88 -6.43
N ALA A 198 -2.53 18.04 -6.92
CA ALA A 198 -1.95 17.08 -7.87
C ALA A 198 -1.86 15.69 -7.24
N PRO A 199 -2.17 14.59 -7.96
CA PRO A 199 -2.23 13.26 -7.36
C PRO A 199 -0.90 12.81 -6.72
N CYS A 200 -0.97 11.83 -5.80
CA CYS A 200 0.23 11.21 -5.23
C CYS A 200 1.09 10.59 -6.34
N ARG A 201 2.42 10.71 -6.20
CA ARG A 201 3.38 10.21 -7.20
C ARG A 201 4.51 9.42 -6.56
N PHE A 202 4.88 8.32 -7.21
CA PHE A 202 6.17 7.66 -7.01
C PHE A 202 7.05 8.00 -8.21
N ILE A 203 8.26 8.46 -7.95
CA ILE A 203 9.19 8.90 -8.98
C ILE A 203 10.40 7.98 -8.94
N VAL A 204 10.68 7.30 -10.05
CA VAL A 204 11.85 6.43 -10.20
C VAL A 204 12.79 7.05 -11.24
N TYR A 205 13.88 7.65 -10.77
CA TYR A 205 14.89 8.26 -11.62
C TYR A 205 15.76 7.18 -12.29
N LYS A 206 16.18 7.45 -13.53
CA LYS A 206 17.06 6.56 -14.30
C LYS A 206 18.51 6.63 -13.84
N GLN A 207 18.87 7.70 -13.12
CA GLN A 207 20.18 7.93 -12.52
C GLN A 207 20.04 8.48 -11.10
N ASN A 208 21.07 8.27 -10.27
CA ASN A 208 21.15 8.85 -8.94
C ASN A 208 21.08 10.37 -9.01
N HIS A 209 20.27 10.95 -8.13
CA HIS A 209 20.21 12.39 -7.87
C HIS A 209 20.55 12.65 -6.40
#